data_AF-A0A343J299-F1
#
_entry.id   AF-A0A343J299-F1
#
_cell.length_a   1.000
_cell.length_b   1.000
_cell.length_c   1.000
_cell.angle_alpha   90.00
_cell.angle_beta   90.00
_cell.angle_gamma   90.00
#
_symmetry.space_group_name_H-M   'P 1'
#
loop_
_entity.id
_entity.type
_entity.pdbx_description
1 polymer ?
#
loop_
_entity_poly.entity_id
_entity_poly.type
_entity_poly.pdbx_seq_one_letter_code
_entity_poly.pdbx_strand_id
1 'polypeptide(L)'
;IINGTERVVVSQLVRSPGVYFERQQEKTSDKDIYSARVIPSRGAWLEFEIDKRDQVGVRIDRKRKQSVTVFLKALGLTSEEILEQFAGYESIELTLEKDNILTKEDALRDIYRKLRPGEQVAAEAARALLDNFYFNSKRYDLAKVGRYKINRKLGIDKALSDSVLTVEDIIATIKYLVALHDGRTTLPGVREGAPVDLRLDVDDIDHFGNRRIRAVGELIQNQVRTGLSRMERVVRERMTTQDIEAITPQTLINVRPVVAAIKEFFGTSQLSQFMDQNNPLAGLTHKRRLSALGPGGLSRERAGVEVRDVHPSHYGRMCPIETPEGPNIGLIGSLASFARINSFGFIETPYRKVVAGRVTEQIDYLTASEEDEYLVAQANAPLTKDFHFAEGKVLVRPKGGEVELVDADRV
;
A
#
# COMPACT_ATOMS: atom_id res chain seq x y z
N ILE A 1 -27.24 1.89 15.16
CA ILE A 1 -27.80 1.10 16.28
C ILE A 1 -27.86 -0.36 15.84
N ILE A 2 -27.29 -1.28 16.61
CA ILE A 2 -27.28 -2.72 16.32
C ILE A 2 -27.88 -3.41 17.54
N ASN A 3 -28.99 -4.13 17.36
CA ASN A 3 -29.73 -4.82 18.43
C ASN A 3 -30.01 -3.93 19.66
N GLY A 4 -30.42 -2.67 19.42
CA GLY A 4 -30.73 -1.71 20.48
C GLY A 4 -29.53 -0.99 21.10
N THR A 5 -28.29 -1.29 20.68
CA THR A 5 -27.09 -0.61 21.20
C THR A 5 -26.47 0.35 20.19
N GLU A 6 -26.03 1.52 20.64
CA GLU A 6 -25.23 2.43 19.82
C GLU A 6 -23.81 1.90 19.65
N ARG A 7 -23.34 1.91 18.40
CA ARG A 7 -22.02 1.43 18.01
C ARG A 7 -21.35 2.43 17.09
N VAL A 8 -20.03 2.49 17.19
CA VAL A 8 -19.17 3.30 16.31
C VAL A 8 -18.27 2.34 15.53
N VAL A 9 -18.18 2.54 14.22
CA VAL A 9 -17.19 1.86 13.38
C VAL A 9 -15.95 2.73 13.33
N VAL A 10 -14.86 2.25 13.92
CA VAL A 10 -13.58 2.98 14.00
C VAL A 10 -12.86 2.90 12.67
N SER A 11 -12.30 4.04 12.24
CA SER A 11 -11.51 4.12 11.00
C SER A 11 -10.19 3.38 11.17
N GLN A 12 -9.79 2.60 10.17
CA GLN A 12 -8.62 1.73 10.27
C GLN A 12 -7.43 2.29 9.48
N LEU A 13 -6.28 2.45 10.13
CA LEU A 13 -5.01 2.77 9.49
C LEU A 13 -4.34 1.49 9.00
N VAL A 14 -4.08 1.40 7.70
CA VAL A 14 -3.46 0.23 7.06
C VAL A 14 -2.35 0.68 6.10
N ARG A 15 -1.45 -0.23 5.73
CA ARG A 15 -0.51 0.04 4.64
C ARG A 15 -1.28 0.26 3.34
N SER A 16 -0.92 1.31 2.59
CA SER A 16 -1.52 1.56 1.28
C SER A 16 -1.11 0.44 0.31
N PRO A 17 -1.92 0.08 -0.69
CA PRO A 17 -1.48 -0.83 -1.74
C PRO A 17 -0.43 -0.10 -2.57
N GLY A 18 0.55 -0.82 -3.10
CA GLY A 18 1.65 -0.23 -3.84
C GLY A 18 2.89 -1.10 -3.83
N VAL A 19 3.99 -0.55 -4.31
CA VAL A 19 5.33 -1.14 -4.23
C VAL A 19 6.15 -0.36 -3.22
N TYR A 20 6.87 -1.09 -2.37
CA TYR A 20 7.70 -0.54 -1.29
C TYR A 20 9.10 -1.13 -1.37
N PHE A 21 10.11 -0.29 -1.25
CA PHE A 21 11.51 -0.68 -1.24
C PHE A 21 12.09 -0.48 0.15
N GLU A 22 12.75 -1.51 0.69
CA GLU A 22 13.37 -1.47 2.01
C GLU A 22 14.84 -1.86 1.88
N ARG A 23 15.71 -1.17 2.62
CA ARG A 23 17.11 -1.55 2.84
C ARG A 23 17.26 -2.02 4.27
N GLN A 24 17.78 -3.22 4.45
CA GLN A 24 18.03 -3.81 5.76
C GLN A 24 19.49 -4.27 5.85
N GLN A 25 20.20 -3.80 6.86
CA GLN A 25 21.54 -4.30 7.15
C GLN A 25 21.47 -5.76 7.61
N GLU A 26 22.23 -6.64 6.96
CA GLU A 26 22.30 -8.04 7.35
C GLU A 26 23.10 -8.18 8.66
N LYS A 27 22.53 -8.83 9.68
CA LYS A 27 23.19 -8.93 11.00
C LYS A 27 24.49 -9.73 10.97
N THR A 28 24.64 -10.60 9.97
CA THR A 28 25.76 -11.55 9.86
C THR A 28 26.81 -11.16 8.83
N SER A 29 26.64 -10.01 8.15
CA SER A 29 27.48 -9.59 7.02
C SER A 29 27.46 -8.07 6.91
N ASP A 30 28.55 -7.47 6.47
CA ASP A 30 28.60 -6.02 6.20
C ASP A 30 27.86 -5.60 4.91
N LYS A 31 26.95 -6.46 4.41
CA LYS A 31 26.18 -6.23 3.19
C LYS A 31 24.74 -5.87 3.55
N ASP A 32 24.22 -4.91 2.81
CA ASP A 32 22.80 -4.55 2.88
C ASP A 32 21.97 -5.49 2.01
N ILE A 33 20.84 -5.92 2.55
CA ILE A 33 19.78 -6.61 1.81
C ILE A 33 18.79 -5.57 1.33
N TYR A 34 18.54 -5.56 0.03
CA TYR A 34 17.51 -4.73 -0.58
C TYR A 34 16.31 -5.60 -0.90
N SER A 35 15.11 -5.12 -0.58
CA SER A 35 13.88 -5.84 -0.87
C SER A 35 12.82 -4.92 -1.46
N ALA A 36 11.98 -5.49 -2.32
CA ALA A 36 10.81 -4.82 -2.86
C ALA A 36 9.56 -5.65 -2.53
N ARG A 37 8.52 -5.01 -2.00
CA ARG A 37 7.24 -5.67 -1.69
C ARG A 37 6.11 -5.01 -2.47
N VAL A 38 5.45 -5.79 -3.32
CA VAL A 38 4.23 -5.39 -4.02
C VAL A 38 3.02 -5.87 -3.21
N ILE A 39 2.34 -4.91 -2.59
CA ILE A 39 1.20 -5.15 -1.70
C ILE A 39 -0.08 -4.77 -2.43
N PRO A 40 -0.96 -5.73 -2.78
CA PRO A 40 -2.25 -5.42 -3.37
C PRO A 40 -3.28 -4.95 -2.34
N SER A 41 -4.38 -4.36 -2.82
CA SER A 41 -5.55 -4.16 -1.98
C SER A 41 -6.23 -5.49 -1.65
N ARG A 42 -6.17 -6.46 -2.58
CA ARG A 42 -6.65 -7.83 -2.43
C ARG A 42 -5.87 -8.76 -3.37
N GLY A 43 -5.45 -9.92 -2.87
CA GLY A 43 -4.73 -10.93 -3.66
C GLY A 43 -3.43 -11.34 -3.00
N ALA A 44 -2.63 -12.12 -3.73
CA ALA A 44 -1.34 -12.63 -3.26
C ALA A 44 -0.28 -11.53 -3.20
N TRP A 45 0.61 -11.61 -2.22
CA TRP A 45 1.76 -10.70 -2.17
C TRP A 45 2.83 -11.14 -3.16
N LEU A 46 3.62 -10.20 -3.66
CA LEU A 46 4.79 -10.48 -4.48
C LEU A 46 5.98 -9.73 -3.90
N GLU A 47 7.03 -10.46 -3.52
CA GLU A 47 8.18 -9.92 -2.82
C GLU A 47 9.46 -10.29 -3.59
N PHE A 48 10.35 -9.33 -3.76
CA PHE A 48 11.68 -9.50 -4.33
C PHE A 48 12.73 -9.14 -3.29
N GLU A 49 13.86 -9.82 -3.33
CA GLU A 49 14.96 -9.62 -2.38
C GLU A 49 16.28 -9.89 -3.08
N ILE A 50 17.26 -9.01 -2.88
CA ILE A 50 18.65 -9.24 -3.23
C ILE A 50 19.35 -9.68 -1.97
N ASP A 51 19.81 -10.93 -1.95
CA ASP A 51 20.46 -11.48 -0.77
C ASP A 51 21.95 -11.09 -0.69
N LYS A 52 22.60 -11.47 0.42
CA LYS A 52 24.04 -11.18 0.65
C LYS A 52 25.01 -11.80 -0.37
N ARG A 53 24.54 -12.69 -1.24
CA ARG A 53 25.32 -13.27 -2.34
C ARG A 53 25.05 -12.56 -3.66
N ASP A 54 24.44 -11.38 -3.60
CA ASP A 54 24.04 -10.54 -4.73
C ASP A 54 23.06 -11.25 -5.68
N GLN A 55 22.29 -12.22 -5.16
CA GLN A 55 21.33 -12.98 -5.94
C GLN A 55 19.92 -12.46 -5.76
N VAL A 56 19.20 -12.35 -6.88
CA VAL A 56 17.84 -11.83 -6.88
C VAL A 56 16.85 -12.97 -6.74
N GLY A 57 16.13 -12.97 -5.63
CA GLY A 57 15.09 -13.92 -5.31
C GLY A 57 13.69 -13.31 -5.38
N VAL A 58 12.69 -14.19 -5.51
CA VAL A 58 11.27 -13.87 -5.44
C VAL A 58 10.56 -14.77 -4.43
N ARG A 59 9.60 -14.22 -3.69
CA ARG A 59 8.63 -14.96 -2.87
C ARG A 59 7.22 -14.61 -3.36
N ILE A 60 6.49 -15.64 -3.79
CA ILE A 60 5.08 -15.56 -4.20
C ILE A 60 4.24 -15.93 -2.98
N ASP A 61 3.32 -15.05 -2.56
CA ASP A 61 2.39 -15.28 -1.45
C ASP A 61 3.05 -15.78 -0.15
N ARG A 62 4.19 -15.17 0.21
CA ARG A 62 4.99 -15.51 1.41
C ARG A 62 5.43 -16.98 1.47
N LYS A 63 5.55 -17.64 0.31
CA LYS A 63 6.09 -19.00 0.18
C LYS A 63 7.62 -18.99 0.06
N ARG A 64 8.18 -20.17 -0.18
CA ARG A 64 9.63 -20.38 -0.28
C ARG A 64 10.25 -19.47 -1.35
N LYS A 65 11.46 -18.97 -1.06
CA LYS A 65 12.26 -18.16 -1.99
C LYS A 65 12.59 -18.96 -3.25
N GLN A 66 12.44 -18.32 -4.40
CA GLN A 66 12.76 -18.87 -5.72
C GLN A 66 13.68 -17.89 -6.46
N SER A 67 14.34 -18.35 -7.53
CA SER A 67 15.12 -17.44 -8.38
C SER A 67 14.19 -16.50 -9.14
N VAL A 68 14.56 -15.23 -9.26
CA VAL A 68 13.80 -14.26 -10.06
C VAL A 68 13.80 -14.64 -11.55
N THR A 69 14.87 -15.26 -12.06
CA THR A 69 15.01 -15.62 -13.47
C THR A 69 14.02 -16.71 -13.86
N VAL A 70 13.81 -17.70 -12.98
CA VAL A 70 12.79 -18.74 -13.14
C VAL A 70 11.39 -18.12 -13.17
N PHE A 71 11.14 -17.11 -12.33
CA PHE A 71 9.87 -16.38 -12.34
C PHE A 71 9.64 -15.57 -13.61
N LEU A 72 10.65 -14.86 -14.11
CA LEU A 72 10.57 -14.13 -15.38
C LEU A 72 10.34 -15.08 -16.57
N LYS A 73 11.01 -16.24 -16.59
CA LYS A 73 10.77 -17.30 -17.59
C LYS A 73 9.34 -17.84 -17.54
N ALA A 74 8.80 -18.03 -16.35
CA ALA A 74 7.40 -18.45 -16.18
C ALA A 74 6.39 -17.39 -16.66
N LEU A 75 6.71 -16.10 -16.53
CA LEU A 75 5.92 -15.00 -17.11
C LEU A 75 6.02 -14.97 -18.64
N GLY A 76 7.09 -15.53 -19.20
CA GLY A 76 7.24 -15.77 -20.64
C GLY A 76 8.46 -15.13 -21.27
N LEU A 77 9.37 -14.57 -20.48
CA LEU A 77 10.61 -14.02 -21.00
C LEU A 77 11.62 -15.13 -21.30
N THR A 78 12.41 -14.97 -22.37
CA THR A 78 13.56 -15.83 -22.64
C THR A 78 14.79 -15.39 -21.83
N SER A 79 15.80 -16.25 -21.72
CA SER A 79 17.08 -15.85 -21.08
C SER A 79 17.73 -14.66 -21.79
N GLU A 80 17.61 -14.56 -23.12
CA GLU A 80 18.14 -13.47 -23.93
C GLU A 80 17.40 -12.15 -23.64
N GLU A 81 16.07 -12.19 -23.59
CA GLU A 81 15.24 -11.02 -23.24
C GLU A 81 15.52 -10.56 -21.80
N ILE A 82 15.77 -11.48 -20.86
CA ILE A 82 16.15 -11.13 -19.48
C ILE A 82 17.50 -10.38 -19.49
N LEU A 83 18.51 -10.89 -20.21
CA LEU A 83 19.81 -10.23 -20.30
C LEU A 83 19.71 -8.85 -20.95
N GLU A 84 18.91 -8.70 -22.00
CA GLU A 84 18.71 -7.41 -22.68
C GLU A 84 17.99 -6.41 -21.75
N GLN A 85 16.92 -6.85 -21.08
CA GLN A 85 16.13 -5.97 -20.21
C GLN A 85 16.90 -5.50 -18.97
N PHE A 86 17.80 -6.33 -18.44
CA PHE A 86 18.57 -6.07 -17.23
C PHE A 86 20.06 -5.90 -17.50
N ALA A 87 20.44 -5.50 -18.71
CA ALA A 87 21.82 -5.31 -19.11
C ALA A 87 22.55 -4.33 -18.17
N GLY A 88 23.73 -4.72 -17.70
CA GLY A 88 24.56 -3.91 -16.80
C GLY A 88 24.14 -3.99 -15.32
N TYR A 89 23.36 -5.01 -14.92
CA TYR A 89 23.09 -5.33 -13.53
C TYR A 89 23.67 -6.70 -13.18
N GLU A 90 24.85 -6.72 -12.55
CA GLU A 90 25.60 -7.93 -12.19
C GLU A 90 24.76 -8.92 -11.35
N SER A 91 23.90 -8.41 -10.47
CA SER A 91 23.04 -9.25 -9.62
C SER A 91 22.09 -10.16 -10.42
N ILE A 92 21.58 -9.69 -11.57
CA ILE A 92 20.72 -10.49 -12.45
C ILE A 92 21.57 -11.46 -13.27
N GLU A 93 22.72 -11.03 -13.76
CA GLU A 93 23.66 -11.87 -14.53
C GLU A 93 24.12 -13.07 -13.68
N LEU A 94 24.60 -12.84 -12.45
CA LEU A 94 24.99 -13.89 -11.49
C LEU A 94 23.83 -14.83 -11.11
N THR A 95 22.60 -14.31 -11.12
CA THR A 95 21.41 -15.12 -10.85
C THR A 95 21.08 -16.03 -12.03
N LEU A 96 21.25 -15.52 -13.26
CA LEU A 96 21.00 -16.26 -14.50
C LEU A 96 22.06 -17.33 -14.77
N GLU A 97 23.33 -17.10 -14.43
CA GLU A 97 24.41 -18.10 -14.57
C GLU A 97 24.15 -19.38 -13.77
N LYS A 98 23.47 -19.27 -12.62
CA LYS A 98 23.11 -20.42 -11.77
C LYS A 98 21.74 -21.00 -12.10
N ASP A 99 21.06 -20.46 -13.09
CA ASP A 99 19.73 -20.90 -13.50
C ASP A 99 19.83 -22.07 -14.48
N ASN A 100 19.50 -23.27 -13.99
CA ASN A 100 19.50 -24.49 -14.80
C ASN A 100 18.21 -24.67 -15.62
N ILE A 101 17.20 -23.80 -15.46
CA ILE A 101 15.90 -23.94 -16.12
C ILE A 101 15.90 -23.09 -17.38
N LEU A 102 15.77 -23.72 -18.56
CA LEU A 102 15.81 -23.00 -19.84
C LEU A 102 14.42 -22.72 -20.41
N THR A 103 13.45 -23.61 -20.18
CA THR A 103 12.13 -23.52 -20.82
C THR A 103 11.09 -22.87 -19.89
N LYS A 104 10.10 -22.21 -20.50
CA LYS A 104 8.94 -21.64 -19.80
C LYS A 104 8.13 -22.70 -19.05
N GLU A 105 7.95 -23.88 -19.65
CA GLU A 105 7.18 -24.96 -19.03
C GLU A 105 7.83 -25.49 -17.76
N ASP A 106 9.15 -25.69 -17.79
CA ASP A 106 9.88 -26.19 -16.63
C ASP A 106 9.93 -25.14 -15.52
N ALA A 107 10.02 -23.86 -15.88
CA ALA A 107 9.91 -22.76 -14.93
C ALA A 107 8.54 -22.73 -14.23
N LEU A 108 7.45 -22.89 -15.00
CA LEU A 108 6.10 -22.99 -14.45
C LEU A 108 5.95 -24.19 -13.51
N ARG A 109 6.49 -25.36 -13.88
CA ARG A 109 6.47 -26.57 -13.04
C ARG A 109 7.26 -26.39 -11.74
N ASP A 110 8.44 -25.76 -11.80
CA ASP A 110 9.26 -25.51 -10.60
C ASP A 110 8.55 -24.56 -9.62
N ILE A 111 7.95 -23.48 -10.14
CA ILE A 111 7.16 -22.55 -9.32
C ILE A 111 5.98 -23.26 -8.68
N TYR A 112 5.24 -24.06 -9.45
CA TYR A 112 4.10 -24.80 -8.93
C TYR A 112 4.51 -25.76 -7.80
N ARG A 113 5.58 -26.54 -8.00
CA ARG A 113 6.11 -27.48 -7.02
C ARG A 113 6.47 -26.80 -5.69
N LYS A 114 7.03 -25.59 -5.75
CA LYS A 114 7.40 -24.81 -4.56
C LYS A 114 6.19 -24.17 -3.87
N LEU A 115 5.15 -23.82 -4.63
CA LEU A 115 3.89 -23.28 -4.10
C LEU A 115 3.01 -24.35 -3.46
N ARG A 116 2.93 -25.53 -4.09
CA ARG A 116 2.14 -26.67 -3.66
C ARG A 116 2.99 -27.95 -3.69
N PRO A 117 3.77 -28.21 -2.62
CA PRO A 117 4.57 -29.42 -2.53
C PRO A 117 3.69 -30.68 -2.55
N GLY A 118 4.07 -31.67 -3.35
CA GLY A 118 3.39 -32.97 -3.41
C GLY A 118 2.39 -33.13 -4.57
N GLU A 119 2.04 -32.06 -5.27
CA GLU A 119 1.21 -32.13 -6.47
C GLU A 119 2.09 -32.03 -7.73
N GLN A 120 2.06 -33.06 -8.59
CA GLN A 120 2.61 -32.97 -9.95
C GLN A 120 1.50 -32.54 -10.90
N VAL A 121 1.68 -31.44 -11.61
CA VAL A 121 0.64 -30.87 -12.48
C VAL A 121 1.23 -30.41 -13.81
N ALA A 122 0.39 -30.45 -14.84
CA ALA A 122 0.68 -29.89 -16.16
C ALA A 122 1.03 -28.39 -16.09
N ALA A 123 1.84 -27.94 -17.05
CA ALA A 123 2.31 -26.55 -17.11
C ALA A 123 1.15 -25.56 -17.25
N GLU A 124 0.07 -25.93 -17.95
CA GLU A 124 -1.14 -25.12 -18.11
C GLU A 124 -1.80 -24.77 -16.77
N ALA A 125 -1.86 -25.72 -15.84
CA ALA A 125 -2.46 -25.47 -14.53
C ALA A 125 -1.58 -24.52 -13.69
N ALA A 126 -0.25 -24.65 -13.83
CA ALA A 126 0.69 -23.74 -13.19
C ALA A 126 0.59 -22.33 -13.75
N ARG A 127 0.42 -22.19 -15.07
CA ARG A 127 0.13 -20.90 -15.71
C ARG A 127 -1.18 -20.31 -15.21
N ALA A 128 -2.25 -21.09 -15.21
CA ALA A 128 -3.56 -20.65 -14.70
C ALA A 128 -3.49 -20.23 -13.22
N LEU A 129 -2.67 -20.89 -12.40
CA LEU A 129 -2.44 -20.50 -11.02
C LEU A 129 -1.76 -19.12 -10.93
N LEU A 130 -0.70 -18.91 -11.71
CA LEU A 130 0.03 -17.64 -11.76
C LEU A 130 -0.87 -16.49 -12.26
N ASP A 131 -1.64 -16.75 -13.31
CA ASP A 131 -2.61 -15.81 -13.87
C ASP A 131 -3.68 -15.42 -12.84
N ASN A 132 -4.16 -16.40 -12.06
CA ASN A 132 -5.09 -16.13 -10.97
C ASN A 132 -4.47 -15.37 -9.80
N PHE A 133 -3.15 -15.47 -9.60
CA PHE A 133 -2.49 -14.73 -8.53
C PHE A 133 -2.31 -13.26 -8.85
N TYR A 134 -2.00 -12.88 -10.09
CA TYR A 134 -1.57 -11.51 -10.40
C TYR A 134 -2.33 -10.82 -11.53
N PHE A 135 -2.88 -11.57 -12.49
CA PHE A 135 -3.45 -11.04 -13.73
C PHE A 135 -4.98 -11.13 -13.80
N ASN A 136 -5.63 -11.88 -12.90
CA ASN A 136 -7.09 -12.03 -12.87
C ASN A 136 -7.76 -11.04 -11.90
N SER A 137 -8.53 -10.10 -12.44
CA SER A 137 -9.26 -9.07 -11.67
C SER A 137 -10.27 -9.64 -10.65
N LYS A 138 -10.76 -10.86 -10.88
CA LYS A 138 -11.65 -11.55 -9.91
C LYS A 138 -10.91 -11.98 -8.65
N ARG A 139 -9.60 -12.20 -8.71
CA ARG A 139 -8.78 -12.75 -7.61
C ARG A 139 -7.75 -11.75 -7.07
N TYR A 140 -7.29 -10.83 -7.91
CA TYR A 140 -6.31 -9.81 -7.60
C TYR A 140 -6.85 -8.40 -7.88
N ASP A 141 -6.53 -7.43 -7.04
CA ASP A 141 -6.96 -6.04 -7.16
C ASP A 141 -6.02 -5.09 -6.39
N LEU A 142 -5.45 -4.11 -7.10
CA LEU A 142 -4.63 -3.03 -6.56
C LEU A 142 -5.48 -1.89 -6.00
N ALA A 143 -6.76 -1.81 -6.36
CA ALA A 143 -7.60 -0.62 -6.29
C ALA A 143 -7.00 0.58 -7.06
N LYS A 144 -7.82 1.62 -7.25
CA LYS A 144 -7.37 2.87 -7.92
C LYS A 144 -6.16 3.49 -7.23
N VAL A 145 -6.15 3.47 -5.89
CA VAL A 145 -5.04 3.99 -5.07
C VAL A 145 -3.74 3.20 -5.28
N GLY A 146 -3.80 1.87 -5.38
CA GLY A 146 -2.61 1.06 -5.61
C GLY A 146 -2.01 1.28 -6.98
N ARG A 147 -2.85 1.34 -8.02
CA ARG A 147 -2.40 1.68 -9.38
C ARG A 147 -1.76 3.08 -9.41
N TYR A 148 -2.42 4.08 -8.83
CA TYR A 148 -1.87 5.43 -8.70
C TYR A 148 -0.48 5.44 -8.04
N LYS A 149 -0.32 4.71 -6.94
CA LYS A 149 0.97 4.62 -6.24
C LYS A 149 2.06 3.92 -7.05
N ILE A 150 1.74 2.80 -7.70
CA ILE A 150 2.69 2.06 -8.54
C ILE A 150 3.15 2.93 -9.71
N ASN A 151 2.21 3.57 -10.40
CA ASN A 151 2.50 4.48 -11.51
C ASN A 151 3.45 5.60 -11.08
N ARG A 152 3.17 6.28 -9.96
CA ARG A 152 4.02 7.37 -9.46
C ARG A 152 5.40 6.89 -9.00
N LYS A 153 5.48 5.74 -8.33
CA LYS A 153 6.75 5.20 -7.78
C LYS A 153 7.66 4.63 -8.86
N LEU A 154 7.11 3.89 -9.84
CA LEU A 154 7.86 3.24 -10.91
C LEU A 154 7.97 4.09 -12.19
N GLY A 155 7.30 5.26 -12.26
CA GLY A 155 7.25 6.08 -13.47
C GLY A 155 6.62 5.32 -14.64
N ILE A 156 5.44 4.77 -14.41
CA ILE A 156 4.64 4.08 -15.42
C ILE A 156 3.33 4.85 -15.59
N ASP A 157 2.87 5.03 -16.82
CA ASP A 157 1.64 5.77 -17.12
C ASP A 157 0.54 4.83 -17.62
N LYS A 158 -0.08 4.10 -16.69
CA LYS A 158 -1.23 3.22 -16.96
C LYS A 158 -2.54 3.79 -16.44
N ALA A 159 -3.64 3.43 -17.07
CA ALA A 159 -4.96 3.89 -16.64
C ALA A 159 -5.26 3.46 -15.20
N LEU A 160 -5.84 4.36 -14.39
CA LEU A 160 -6.23 4.04 -13.01
C LEU A 160 -7.30 2.94 -12.90
N SER A 161 -7.97 2.60 -14.02
CA SER A 161 -8.88 1.47 -14.13
C SER A 161 -8.18 0.12 -14.16
N ASP A 162 -6.89 0.07 -14.48
CA ASP A 162 -6.11 -1.16 -14.60
C ASP A 162 -5.77 -1.70 -13.21
N SER A 163 -6.71 -2.44 -12.63
CA SER A 163 -6.66 -2.87 -11.24
C SER A 163 -5.79 -4.11 -10.99
N VAL A 164 -5.19 -4.72 -12.01
CA VAL A 164 -4.33 -5.91 -11.89
C VAL A 164 -2.91 -5.62 -12.30
N LEU A 165 -1.92 -6.30 -11.73
CA LEU A 165 -0.53 -6.13 -12.15
C LEU A 165 -0.33 -6.49 -13.61
N THR A 166 0.71 -5.95 -14.22
CA THR A 166 1.17 -6.31 -15.55
C THR A 166 2.62 -6.80 -15.48
N VAL A 167 3.06 -7.52 -16.51
CA VAL A 167 4.45 -7.99 -16.59
C VAL A 167 5.43 -6.81 -16.60
N GLU A 168 5.05 -5.70 -17.23
CA GLU A 168 5.81 -4.44 -17.21
C GLU A 168 5.97 -3.88 -15.78
N ASP A 169 4.91 -3.87 -14.97
CA ASP A 169 4.99 -3.41 -13.57
C ASP A 169 5.99 -4.26 -12.76
N ILE A 170 6.01 -5.57 -13.02
CA ILE A 170 6.91 -6.52 -12.37
C ILE A 170 8.36 -6.27 -12.80
N ILE A 171 8.61 -6.14 -14.11
CA ILE A 171 9.94 -5.85 -14.64
C ILE A 171 10.45 -4.51 -14.09
N ALA A 172 9.64 -3.46 -14.13
CA ALA A 172 10.00 -2.15 -13.60
C ALA A 172 10.29 -2.19 -12.09
N THR A 173 9.54 -2.98 -11.32
CA THR A 173 9.81 -3.21 -9.88
C THR A 173 11.19 -3.84 -9.68
N ILE A 174 11.53 -4.87 -10.46
CA ILE A 174 12.83 -5.54 -10.38
C ILE A 174 13.94 -4.58 -10.81
N LYS A 175 13.75 -3.81 -11.90
CA LYS A 175 14.72 -2.80 -12.38
C LYS A 175 15.01 -1.75 -11.31
N TYR A 176 13.98 -1.23 -10.65
CA TYR A 176 14.15 -0.29 -9.55
C TYR A 176 14.95 -0.91 -8.40
N LEU A 177 14.65 -2.16 -8.02
CA LEU A 177 15.34 -2.86 -6.95
C LEU A 177 16.83 -3.08 -7.25
N VAL A 178 17.16 -3.56 -8.46
CA VAL A 178 18.56 -3.80 -8.84
C VAL A 178 19.35 -2.51 -9.03
N ALA A 179 18.70 -1.44 -9.53
CA ALA A 179 19.31 -0.12 -9.64
C ALA A 179 19.61 0.49 -8.26
N LEU A 180 18.69 0.30 -7.30
CA LEU A 180 18.88 0.75 -5.92
C LEU A 180 20.06 0.01 -5.26
N HIS A 181 20.21 -1.29 -5.51
CA HIS A 181 21.34 -2.09 -5.03
C HIS A 181 22.67 -1.72 -5.68
N ASP A 182 22.65 -1.37 -6.98
CA ASP A 182 23.83 -0.89 -7.75
C ASP A 182 24.27 0.53 -7.32
N GLY A 183 23.55 1.17 -6.39
CA GLY A 183 23.89 2.51 -5.90
C GLY A 183 23.52 3.63 -6.87
N ARG A 184 22.69 3.36 -7.88
CA ARG A 184 22.17 4.40 -8.78
C ARG A 184 21.22 5.32 -8.02
N THR A 185 21.24 6.60 -8.36
CA THR A 185 20.40 7.63 -7.73
C THR A 185 19.15 7.96 -8.55
N THR A 186 19.20 7.72 -9.85
CA THR A 186 18.09 7.98 -10.77
C THR A 186 17.83 6.79 -11.71
N LEU A 187 16.57 6.67 -12.14
CA LEU A 187 16.13 5.71 -13.15
C LEU A 187 15.18 6.42 -14.14
N PRO A 188 15.32 6.21 -15.45
CA PRO A 188 14.38 6.79 -16.41
C PRO A 188 12.99 6.19 -16.23
N GLY A 189 11.96 7.05 -16.29
CA GLY A 189 10.56 6.67 -16.25
C GLY A 189 9.70 7.62 -17.06
N VAL A 190 8.40 7.37 -17.06
CA VAL A 190 7.39 8.19 -17.72
C VAL A 190 6.35 8.65 -16.70
N ARG A 191 6.02 9.94 -16.71
CA ARG A 191 4.90 10.50 -15.95
C ARG A 191 4.11 11.43 -16.86
N GLU A 192 2.81 11.21 -16.96
CA GLU A 192 1.90 12.04 -17.76
C GLU A 192 2.39 12.20 -19.21
N GLY A 193 2.88 11.10 -19.80
CA GLY A 193 3.46 11.05 -21.14
C GLY A 193 4.84 11.72 -21.30
N ALA A 194 5.41 12.34 -20.27
CA ALA A 194 6.73 12.97 -20.30
C ALA A 194 7.81 12.07 -19.69
N PRO A 195 9.04 12.04 -20.25
CA PRO A 195 10.16 11.36 -19.63
C PRO A 195 10.56 12.10 -18.35
N VAL A 196 10.74 11.35 -17.27
CA VAL A 196 11.13 11.87 -15.95
C VAL A 196 12.21 10.98 -15.35
N ASP A 197 13.24 11.59 -14.79
CA ASP A 197 14.22 10.89 -13.96
C ASP A 197 13.64 10.61 -12.58
N LEU A 198 13.34 9.34 -12.31
CA LEU A 198 12.84 8.87 -11.03
C LEU A 198 13.98 8.83 -10.03
N ARG A 199 13.84 9.56 -8.93
CA ARG A 199 14.74 9.41 -7.79
C ARG A 199 14.57 8.04 -7.16
N LEU A 200 15.68 7.30 -7.05
CA LEU A 200 15.77 6.04 -6.35
C LEU A 200 15.93 6.30 -4.86
N ASP A 201 15.02 5.76 -4.05
CA ASP A 201 15.05 5.88 -2.59
C ASP A 201 14.28 4.73 -1.94
N VAL A 202 14.64 4.43 -0.69
CA VAL A 202 13.91 3.50 0.17
C VAL A 202 12.63 4.16 0.67
N ASP A 203 11.61 3.33 0.94
CA ASP A 203 10.32 3.80 1.41
C ASP A 203 10.21 3.67 2.93
N ASP A 204 9.79 4.76 3.58
CA ASP A 204 9.37 4.73 4.97
C ASP A 204 7.92 4.21 5.05
N ILE A 205 7.74 3.02 5.61
CA ILE A 205 6.44 2.36 5.75
C ILE A 205 5.49 3.04 6.77
N ASP A 206 6.02 3.92 7.62
CA ASP A 206 5.30 4.62 8.67
C ASP A 206 4.87 6.03 8.24
N HIS A 207 5.50 6.56 7.20
CA HIS A 207 5.06 7.78 6.52
C HIS A 207 3.58 7.72 6.11
N PHE A 208 2.81 8.80 6.34
CA PHE A 208 1.38 8.87 5.98
C PHE A 208 1.09 8.93 4.47
N GLY A 209 2.11 9.05 3.62
CA GLY A 209 1.99 8.76 2.18
C GLY A 209 1.96 7.24 1.87
N ASN A 210 2.43 6.43 2.82
CA ASN A 210 2.54 4.98 2.73
C ASN A 210 1.51 4.24 3.60
N ARG A 211 0.87 4.95 4.52
CA ARG A 211 -0.30 4.49 5.28
C ARG A 211 -1.58 5.17 4.81
N ARG A 212 -2.69 4.45 4.76
CA ARG A 212 -4.02 4.97 4.38
C ARG A 212 -5.06 4.63 5.43
N ILE A 213 -6.10 5.45 5.46
CA ILE A 213 -7.32 5.21 6.24
C ILE A 213 -8.34 4.45 5.40
N ARG A 214 -8.76 3.29 5.89
CA ARG A 214 -10.00 2.65 5.48
C ARG A 214 -11.14 3.23 6.30
N ALA A 215 -11.92 4.08 5.66
CA ALA A 215 -13.13 4.63 6.25
C ALA A 215 -14.24 3.57 6.36
N VAL A 216 -15.29 3.89 7.11
CA VAL A 216 -16.44 3.01 7.35
C VAL A 216 -17.04 2.46 6.06
N GLY A 217 -17.17 3.29 5.02
CA GLY A 217 -17.71 2.88 3.72
C GLY A 217 -16.89 1.77 3.06
N GLU A 218 -15.57 1.89 3.04
CA GLU A 218 -14.68 0.88 2.46
C GLU A 218 -14.72 -0.43 3.26
N LEU A 219 -14.75 -0.34 4.60
CA LEU A 219 -14.85 -1.51 5.47
C LEU A 219 -16.14 -2.29 5.20
N ILE A 220 -17.28 -1.61 5.12
CA ILE A 220 -18.57 -2.24 4.81
C ILE A 220 -18.59 -2.79 3.38
N GLN A 221 -18.07 -2.03 2.40
CA GLN A 221 -17.99 -2.47 1.01
C GLN A 221 -17.23 -3.79 0.88
N ASN A 222 -16.14 -3.97 1.63
CA ASN A 222 -15.37 -5.22 1.63
C ASN A 222 -16.18 -6.41 2.18
N GLN A 223 -17.01 -6.19 3.21
CA GLN A 223 -17.87 -7.23 3.77
C GLN A 223 -19.01 -7.61 2.82
N VAL A 224 -19.64 -6.60 2.20
CA VAL A 224 -20.68 -6.82 1.18
C VAL A 224 -20.09 -7.58 0.00
N ARG A 225 -18.90 -7.21 -0.49
CA ARG A 225 -18.20 -7.92 -1.57
C ARG A 225 -17.94 -9.38 -1.21
N THR A 226 -17.47 -9.65 0.01
CA THR A 226 -17.23 -11.02 0.49
C THR A 226 -18.53 -11.83 0.53
N GLY A 227 -19.62 -11.23 1.03
CA GLY A 227 -20.95 -11.82 1.01
C GLY A 227 -21.46 -12.12 -0.40
N LEU A 228 -21.28 -11.19 -1.34
CA LEU A 228 -21.64 -11.36 -2.74
C LEU A 228 -20.81 -12.45 -3.43
N SER A 229 -19.53 -12.59 -3.11
CA SER A 229 -18.69 -13.67 -3.65
C SER A 229 -19.15 -15.05 -3.18
N ARG A 230 -19.58 -15.18 -1.91
CA ARG A 230 -20.20 -16.42 -1.39
C ARG A 230 -21.53 -16.70 -2.11
N MET A 231 -22.35 -15.66 -2.32
CA MET A 231 -23.61 -15.78 -3.06
C MET A 231 -23.38 -16.17 -4.53
N GLU A 232 -22.37 -15.60 -5.20
CA GLU A 232 -22.00 -15.95 -6.57
C GLU A 232 -21.70 -17.44 -6.70
N ARG A 233 -20.97 -18.02 -5.74
CA ARG A 233 -20.68 -19.46 -5.72
C ARG A 233 -21.96 -20.29 -5.64
N VAL A 234 -22.90 -19.92 -4.76
CA VAL A 234 -24.20 -20.60 -4.62
C VAL A 234 -25.01 -20.48 -5.91
N VAL A 235 -25.00 -19.32 -6.56
CA VAL A 235 -25.68 -19.11 -7.85
C VAL A 235 -25.08 -20.04 -8.92
N ARG A 236 -23.75 -20.10 -9.04
CA ARG A 236 -23.08 -20.99 -10.01
C ARG A 236 -23.45 -22.46 -9.80
N GLU A 237 -23.48 -22.92 -8.56
CA GLU A 237 -23.85 -24.30 -8.19
C GLU A 237 -25.33 -24.61 -8.50
N ARG A 238 -26.22 -23.66 -8.24
CA ARG A 238 -27.65 -23.80 -8.57
C ARG A 238 -27.91 -23.81 -10.07
N MET A 239 -27.18 -22.99 -10.83
CA MET A 239 -27.30 -22.98 -12.30
C MET A 239 -26.90 -24.32 -12.94
N THR A 240 -26.01 -25.09 -12.32
CA THR A 240 -25.63 -26.42 -12.83
C THR A 240 -26.56 -27.55 -12.40
N THR A 241 -27.37 -27.34 -11.36
CA THR A 241 -28.21 -28.39 -10.75
C THR A 241 -29.70 -28.23 -11.04
N GLN A 242 -30.17 -27.01 -11.28
CA GLN A 242 -31.57 -26.72 -11.58
C GLN A 242 -31.89 -26.87 -13.06
N ASP A 243 -33.15 -27.22 -13.35
CA ASP A 243 -33.68 -27.31 -14.71
C ASP A 243 -33.75 -25.92 -15.37
N ILE A 244 -33.29 -25.82 -16.62
CA ILE A 244 -33.14 -24.58 -17.37
C ILE A 244 -34.48 -23.85 -17.52
N GLU A 245 -35.58 -24.58 -17.69
CA GLU A 245 -36.92 -24.01 -17.89
C GLU A 245 -37.53 -23.43 -16.60
N ALA A 246 -37.05 -23.85 -15.42
CA ALA A 246 -37.56 -23.42 -14.12
C ALA A 246 -36.69 -22.33 -13.44
N ILE A 247 -35.59 -21.92 -14.07
CA ILE A 247 -34.67 -20.94 -13.47
C ILE A 247 -35.28 -19.53 -13.51
N THR A 248 -35.39 -18.92 -12.32
CA THR A 248 -35.68 -17.49 -12.17
C THR A 248 -34.64 -16.84 -11.25
N PRO A 249 -34.43 -15.51 -11.32
CA PRO A 249 -33.49 -14.85 -10.41
C PRO A 249 -33.79 -15.10 -8.92
N GLN A 250 -35.07 -15.25 -8.56
CA GLN A 250 -35.47 -15.54 -7.18
C GLN A 250 -35.03 -16.94 -6.71
N THR A 251 -35.04 -17.95 -7.58
CA THR A 251 -34.60 -19.31 -7.21
C THR A 251 -33.09 -19.41 -7.08
N LEU A 252 -32.34 -18.57 -7.81
CA LEU A 252 -30.88 -18.53 -7.76
C LEU A 252 -30.34 -17.70 -6.60
N ILE A 253 -30.95 -16.55 -6.32
CA ILE A 253 -30.43 -15.57 -5.35
C ILE A 253 -30.75 -16.01 -3.92
N ASN A 254 -29.70 -16.29 -3.15
CA ASN A 254 -29.80 -16.48 -1.71
C ASN A 254 -29.08 -15.32 -0.99
N VAL A 255 -29.85 -14.45 -0.34
CA VAL A 255 -29.28 -13.28 0.36
C VAL A 255 -28.66 -13.61 1.73
N ARG A 256 -28.86 -14.82 2.26
CA ARG A 256 -28.35 -15.21 3.60
C ARG A 256 -26.85 -14.97 3.77
N PRO A 257 -25.96 -15.32 2.82
CA PRO A 257 -24.52 -15.07 2.96
C PRO A 257 -24.16 -13.58 3.04
N VAL A 258 -24.90 -12.72 2.31
CA VAL A 258 -24.68 -11.26 2.33
C VAL A 258 -25.11 -10.68 3.68
N VAL A 259 -26.33 -11.01 4.12
CA VAL A 259 -26.86 -10.56 5.41
C VAL A 259 -25.99 -11.07 6.56
N ALA A 260 -25.53 -12.32 6.50
CA ALA A 260 -24.65 -12.90 7.51
C ALA A 260 -23.30 -12.15 7.59
N ALA A 261 -22.66 -11.84 6.47
CA ALA A 261 -21.40 -11.11 6.45
C ALA A 261 -21.53 -9.69 7.07
N ILE A 262 -22.63 -8.99 6.77
CA ILE A 262 -22.91 -7.67 7.36
C ILE A 262 -23.17 -7.78 8.86
N LYS A 263 -24.01 -8.74 9.29
CA LYS A 263 -24.30 -8.98 10.71
C LYS A 263 -23.06 -9.38 11.49
N GLU A 264 -22.21 -10.24 10.93
CA GLU A 264 -20.93 -10.64 11.51
C GLU A 264 -20.03 -9.42 11.73
N PHE A 265 -19.88 -8.57 10.72
CA PHE A 265 -19.09 -7.34 10.85
C PHE A 265 -19.59 -6.42 11.97
N PHE A 266 -20.88 -6.11 12.01
CA PHE A 266 -21.44 -5.23 13.04
C PHE A 266 -21.58 -5.87 14.41
N GLY A 267 -21.50 -7.21 14.51
CA GLY A 267 -21.61 -7.94 15.78
C GLY A 267 -20.26 -8.19 16.44
N THR A 268 -19.31 -8.78 15.70
CA THR A 268 -18.08 -9.36 16.25
C THR A 268 -16.79 -8.67 15.79
N SER A 269 -16.84 -7.72 14.85
CA SER A 269 -15.64 -7.02 14.39
C SER A 269 -15.01 -6.17 15.50
N GLN A 270 -13.68 -6.21 15.60
CA GLN A 270 -12.90 -5.32 16.49
C GLN A 270 -13.08 -3.84 16.15
N LEU A 271 -13.46 -3.53 14.90
CA LEU A 271 -13.68 -2.17 14.42
C LEU A 271 -15.09 -1.68 14.76
N SER A 272 -16.05 -2.57 15.04
CA SER A 272 -17.40 -2.20 15.47
C SER A 272 -17.46 -2.22 16.99
N GLN A 273 -17.31 -1.05 17.59
CA GLN A 273 -17.18 -0.87 19.05
C GLN A 273 -18.48 -0.31 19.63
N PHE A 274 -18.74 -0.58 20.91
CA PHE A 274 -19.79 0.11 21.65
C PHE A 274 -19.45 1.59 21.74
N MET A 275 -20.43 2.45 21.46
CA MET A 275 -20.18 3.89 21.50
C MET A 275 -19.78 4.32 22.92
N ASP A 276 -18.74 5.14 23.01
CA ASP A 276 -18.38 5.75 24.29
C ASP A 276 -19.36 6.91 24.54
N GLN A 277 -20.11 6.81 25.63
CA GLN A 277 -21.20 7.72 25.97
C GLN A 277 -21.02 8.37 27.34
N ASN A 278 -19.82 8.30 27.92
CA ASN A 278 -19.56 8.92 29.22
C ASN A 278 -19.83 10.43 29.22
N ASN A 279 -19.51 11.09 28.10
CA ASN A 279 -19.84 12.49 27.83
C ASN A 279 -19.79 12.76 26.31
N PRO A 280 -20.31 13.92 25.83
CA PRO A 280 -20.34 14.23 24.41
C PRO A 280 -18.96 14.25 23.74
N LEU A 281 -17.92 14.69 24.46
CA LEU A 281 -16.55 14.71 23.95
C LEU A 281 -16.04 13.29 23.71
N ALA A 282 -16.25 12.37 24.66
CA ALA A 282 -15.86 10.97 24.53
C ALA A 282 -16.51 10.33 23.28
N GLY A 283 -17.80 10.60 23.06
CA GLY A 283 -18.51 10.15 21.86
C GLY A 283 -17.96 10.75 20.57
N LEU A 284 -17.58 12.03 20.56
CA LEU A 284 -16.97 12.69 19.41
C LEU A 284 -15.56 12.16 19.12
N THR A 285 -14.70 12.05 20.14
CA THR A 285 -13.36 11.46 20.05
C THR A 285 -13.42 10.04 19.51
N HIS A 286 -14.35 9.21 20.01
CA HIS A 286 -14.50 7.83 19.53
C HIS A 286 -14.85 7.79 18.04
N LYS A 287 -15.71 8.68 17.55
CA LYS A 287 -16.06 8.77 16.12
C LYS A 287 -14.88 9.22 15.23
N ARG A 288 -13.92 9.98 15.78
CA ARG A 288 -12.71 10.47 15.09
C ARG A 288 -11.46 9.61 15.32
N ARG A 289 -11.62 8.46 15.97
CA ARG A 289 -10.53 7.55 16.31
C ARG A 289 -9.97 6.84 15.07
N LEU A 290 -8.65 6.69 15.05
CA LEU A 290 -7.87 5.94 14.09
C LEU A 290 -7.28 4.72 14.80
N SER A 291 -7.42 3.53 14.22
CA SER A 291 -6.90 2.28 14.77
C SER A 291 -6.00 1.58 13.76
N ALA A 292 -4.74 1.32 14.13
CA ALA A 292 -3.84 0.46 13.36
C ALA A 292 -4.15 -1.05 13.54
N LEU A 293 -4.99 -1.37 14.53
CA LEU A 293 -5.40 -2.73 14.85
C LEU A 293 -6.54 -3.23 13.95
N GLY A 294 -6.73 -4.55 13.92
CA GLY A 294 -7.86 -5.20 13.28
C GLY A 294 -7.49 -5.97 12.00
N PRO A 295 -8.48 -6.60 11.34
CA PRO A 295 -8.25 -7.41 10.14
C PRO A 295 -7.54 -6.62 9.04
N GLY A 296 -6.40 -7.14 8.56
CA GLY A 296 -5.58 -6.47 7.53
C GLY A 296 -4.72 -5.29 8.02
N GLY A 297 -4.80 -4.96 9.32
CA GLY A 297 -3.87 -4.06 10.00
C GLY A 297 -2.81 -4.85 10.77
N LEU A 298 -2.29 -4.25 11.84
CA LEU A 298 -1.33 -4.88 12.75
C LEU A 298 -2.04 -5.67 13.84
N SER A 299 -1.41 -6.76 14.30
CA SER A 299 -1.78 -7.35 15.60
C SER A 299 -0.96 -6.68 16.71
N ARG A 300 -1.54 -6.61 17.91
CA ARG A 300 -0.89 -5.97 19.06
C ARG A 300 0.48 -6.56 19.38
N GLU A 301 0.62 -7.87 19.29
CA GLU A 301 1.85 -8.62 19.59
C GLU A 301 2.94 -8.46 18.53
N ARG A 302 2.56 -8.18 17.27
CA ARG A 302 3.51 -8.00 16.15
C ARG A 302 3.88 -6.54 15.92
N ALA A 303 3.23 -5.61 16.61
CA ALA A 303 3.52 -4.20 16.50
C ALA A 303 4.76 -3.86 17.34
N GLY A 304 5.88 -3.60 16.65
CA GLY A 304 7.13 -3.14 17.25
C GLY A 304 7.01 -1.74 17.87
N VAL A 305 8.14 -1.24 18.37
CA VAL A 305 8.22 0.09 18.99
C VAL A 305 8.13 1.20 17.94
N GLU A 306 8.80 1.04 16.80
CA GLU A 306 8.83 2.04 15.70
C GLU A 306 7.44 2.43 15.22
N VAL A 307 6.56 1.44 14.99
CA VAL A 307 5.19 1.70 14.50
C VAL A 307 4.28 2.39 15.51
N ARG A 308 4.70 2.51 16.77
CA ARG A 308 3.99 3.19 17.86
C ARG A 308 4.49 4.62 18.08
N ASP A 309 5.64 4.95 17.51
CA ASP A 309 6.26 6.25 17.68
C ASP A 309 5.56 7.33 16.83
N VAL A 310 5.84 8.59 17.14
CA VAL A 310 5.30 9.74 16.42
C VAL A 310 6.20 10.06 15.24
N HIS A 311 5.70 9.75 14.04
CA HIS A 311 6.37 10.11 12.80
C HIS A 311 6.11 11.60 12.45
N PRO A 312 7.08 12.37 11.90
CA PRO A 312 6.90 13.78 11.50
C PRO A 312 5.67 14.05 10.60
N SER A 313 5.42 13.17 9.62
CA SER A 313 4.23 13.19 8.75
C SER A 313 2.86 13.18 9.47
N HIS A 314 2.81 12.84 10.77
CA HIS A 314 1.60 12.94 11.59
C HIS A 314 1.17 14.39 11.81
N TYR A 315 2.07 15.36 11.65
CA TYR A 315 1.80 16.78 11.88
C TYR A 315 0.55 17.25 11.11
N GLY A 316 -0.39 17.86 11.81
CA GLY A 316 -1.66 18.33 11.24
C GLY A 316 -2.63 17.22 10.78
N ARG A 317 -2.29 15.93 10.93
CA ARG A 317 -3.06 14.77 10.43
C ARG A 317 -3.57 13.87 11.55
N MET A 318 -2.68 13.43 12.43
CA MET A 318 -2.99 12.61 13.60
C MET A 318 -2.43 13.29 14.85
N CYS A 319 -3.21 13.32 15.93
CA CYS A 319 -2.78 13.93 17.18
C CYS A 319 -1.59 13.15 17.76
N PRO A 320 -0.43 13.79 18.05
CA PRO A 320 0.71 13.11 18.65
C PRO A 320 0.55 12.89 20.16
N ILE A 321 -0.47 13.50 20.78
CA ILE A 321 -0.68 13.48 22.23
C ILE A 321 -1.81 12.52 22.61
N GLU A 322 -2.93 12.57 21.90
CA GLU A 322 -4.13 11.79 22.26
C GLU A 322 -3.99 10.33 21.80
N THR A 323 -3.42 9.51 22.68
CA THR A 323 -3.32 8.05 22.56
C THR A 323 -3.59 7.41 23.93
N PRO A 324 -4.14 6.19 24.01
CA PRO A 324 -4.21 5.46 25.27
C PRO A 324 -2.80 5.18 25.82
N GLU A 325 -2.60 5.36 27.13
CA GLU A 325 -1.31 5.08 27.79
C GLU A 325 -1.07 3.58 28.06
N GLY A 326 -2.11 2.76 27.91
CA GLY A 326 -2.03 1.32 28.11
C GLY A 326 -1.34 0.56 26.96
N PRO A 327 -1.59 -0.75 26.81
CA PRO A 327 -0.90 -1.59 25.82
C PRO A 327 -1.17 -1.20 24.34
N ASN A 328 -2.13 -0.31 24.10
CA ASN A 328 -2.49 0.19 22.78
C ASN A 328 -1.83 1.54 22.44
N ILE A 329 -0.88 2.03 23.26
CA ILE A 329 -0.13 3.26 22.98
C ILE A 329 0.46 3.25 21.57
N GLY A 330 0.22 4.34 20.82
CA GLY A 330 0.67 4.53 19.43
C GLY A 330 -0.12 3.74 18.38
N LEU A 331 -0.92 2.74 18.78
CA LEU A 331 -1.74 1.94 17.86
C LEU A 331 -3.15 2.49 17.69
N ILE A 332 -3.57 3.36 18.59
CA ILE A 332 -4.83 4.08 18.56
C ILE A 332 -4.52 5.56 18.72
N GLY A 333 -4.97 6.36 17.76
CA GLY A 333 -4.86 7.83 17.81
C GLY A 333 -6.16 8.50 17.42
N SER A 334 -6.15 9.82 17.40
CA SER A 334 -7.26 10.65 16.94
C SER A 334 -6.87 11.48 15.73
N LEU A 335 -7.81 11.72 14.81
CA LEU A 335 -7.62 12.70 13.75
C LEU A 335 -7.40 14.09 14.33
N ALA A 336 -6.42 14.81 13.79
CA ALA A 336 -6.20 16.21 14.12
C ALA A 336 -7.41 17.08 13.72
N SER A 337 -7.48 18.30 14.27
CA SER A 337 -8.67 19.16 14.17
C SER A 337 -9.08 19.49 12.73
N PHE A 338 -8.12 19.91 11.90
CA PHE A 338 -8.37 20.31 10.50
C PHE A 338 -8.14 19.19 9.48
N ALA A 339 -7.75 18.00 9.95
CA ALA A 339 -7.48 16.86 9.09
C ALA A 339 -8.76 16.38 8.39
N ARG A 340 -8.63 16.08 7.09
CA ARG A 340 -9.68 15.44 6.29
C ARG A 340 -9.12 14.21 5.56
N ILE A 341 -10.00 13.31 5.15
CA ILE A 341 -9.60 12.11 4.39
C ILE A 341 -10.04 12.31 2.94
N ASN A 342 -9.12 12.10 2.00
CA ASN A 342 -9.42 12.21 0.58
C ASN A 342 -10.00 10.92 -0.02
N SER A 343 -10.35 10.94 -1.31
CA SER A 343 -10.97 9.80 -1.99
C SER A 343 -10.06 8.56 -2.08
N PHE A 344 -8.74 8.72 -1.93
CA PHE A 344 -7.78 7.62 -1.91
C PHE A 344 -7.53 7.07 -0.50
N GLY A 345 -8.08 7.72 0.53
CA GLY A 345 -7.90 7.35 1.93
C GLY A 345 -6.67 7.97 2.60
N PHE A 346 -5.98 8.92 1.96
CA PHE A 346 -4.90 9.66 2.62
C PHE A 346 -5.46 10.80 3.47
N ILE A 347 -4.74 11.13 4.53
CA ILE A 347 -5.10 12.25 5.40
C ILE A 347 -4.44 13.53 4.83
N GLU A 348 -5.27 14.52 4.56
CA GLU A 348 -4.88 15.85 4.11
C GLU A 348 -5.02 16.84 5.25
N THR A 349 -4.16 17.86 5.24
CA THR A 349 -4.22 18.97 6.19
C THR A 349 -4.11 20.30 5.43
N PRO A 350 -4.85 21.35 5.83
CA PRO A 350 -4.87 22.61 5.12
C PRO A 350 -3.66 23.48 5.42
N TYR A 351 -3.13 24.13 4.38
CA TYR A 351 -2.07 25.13 4.46
C TYR A 351 -2.48 26.40 3.73
N ARG A 352 -1.94 27.54 4.14
CA ARG A 352 -2.06 28.80 3.40
C ARG A 352 -0.91 28.91 2.41
N LYS A 353 -1.23 29.18 1.15
CA LYS A 353 -0.22 29.35 0.11
C LYS A 353 0.56 30.65 0.30
N VAL A 354 1.88 30.58 0.22
CA VAL A 354 2.77 31.74 0.19
C VAL A 354 3.25 31.95 -1.25
N VAL A 355 3.22 33.19 -1.72
CA VAL A 355 3.70 33.55 -3.06
C VAL A 355 4.62 34.76 -2.92
N ALA A 356 5.90 34.59 -3.29
CA ALA A 356 6.92 35.63 -3.21
C ALA A 356 6.97 36.31 -1.82
N GLY A 357 7.02 35.51 -0.75
CA GLY A 357 7.10 36.00 0.63
C GLY A 357 5.80 36.57 1.21
N ARG A 358 4.70 36.61 0.43
CA ARG A 358 3.38 37.08 0.88
C ARG A 358 2.44 35.89 1.18
N VAL A 359 1.93 35.84 2.40
CA VAL A 359 0.94 34.84 2.83
C VAL A 359 -0.43 35.19 2.25
N THR A 360 -1.01 34.29 1.46
CA THR A 360 -2.31 34.48 0.82
C THR A 360 -3.45 33.91 1.67
N GLU A 361 -4.70 34.20 1.31
CA GLU A 361 -5.89 33.56 1.92
C GLU A 361 -6.28 32.24 1.24
N GLN A 362 -5.57 31.85 0.18
CA GLN A 362 -5.82 30.58 -0.50
C GLN A 362 -5.41 29.41 0.42
N ILE A 363 -6.36 28.52 0.67
CA ILE A 363 -6.16 27.32 1.48
C ILE A 363 -6.08 26.11 0.56
N ASP A 364 -4.91 25.47 0.54
CA ASP A 364 -4.66 24.24 -0.20
C ASP A 364 -4.53 23.08 0.79
N TYR A 365 -5.22 21.98 0.53
CA TYR A 365 -5.14 20.77 1.35
C TYR A 365 -4.08 19.84 0.76
N LEU A 366 -3.07 19.50 1.56
CA LEU A 366 -1.93 18.70 1.11
C LEU A 366 -1.90 17.33 1.80
N THR A 367 -1.68 16.29 1.01
CA THR A 367 -1.32 14.96 1.52
C THR A 367 0.10 14.96 2.08
N ALA A 368 0.46 13.92 2.85
CA ALA A 368 1.81 13.82 3.42
C ALA A 368 2.91 13.79 2.35
N SER A 369 2.68 13.11 1.23
CA SER A 369 3.65 13.06 0.13
C SER A 369 3.79 14.38 -0.63
N GLU A 370 2.70 15.16 -0.74
CA GLU A 370 2.75 16.47 -1.40
C GLU A 370 3.43 17.50 -0.50
N GLU A 371 3.19 17.45 0.81
CA GLU A 371 3.84 18.35 1.77
C GLU A 371 5.37 18.23 1.73
N ASP A 372 5.90 17.02 1.53
CA ASP A 372 7.36 16.77 1.41
C ASP A 372 8.02 17.52 0.24
N GLU A 373 7.24 18.00 -0.74
CA GLU A 373 7.73 18.77 -1.89
C GLU A 373 7.84 20.27 -1.60
N TYR A 374 7.36 20.74 -0.43
CA TYR A 374 7.33 22.15 -0.04
C TYR A 374 8.08 22.41 1.28
N LEU A 375 8.45 23.67 1.51
CA LEU A 375 8.91 24.15 2.80
C LEU A 375 7.73 24.80 3.54
N VAL A 376 7.43 24.32 4.75
CA VAL A 376 6.26 24.80 5.50
C VAL A 376 6.70 25.65 6.69
N ALA A 377 6.34 26.94 6.67
CA ALA A 377 6.54 27.83 7.81
C ALA A 377 5.55 27.56 8.96
N GLN A 378 5.96 27.92 10.17
CA GLN A 378 5.12 27.79 11.36
C GLN A 378 3.97 28.81 11.38
N ALA A 379 2.83 28.41 11.94
CA ALA A 379 1.63 29.25 12.02
C ALA A 379 1.79 30.56 12.84
N ASN A 380 2.78 30.63 13.74
CA ASN A 380 3.08 31.79 14.58
C ASN A 380 4.21 32.67 14.00
N ALA A 381 4.64 32.45 12.75
CA ALA A 381 5.63 33.29 12.10
C ALA A 381 5.14 34.76 12.07
N PRO A 382 5.94 35.73 12.57
CA PRO A 382 5.53 37.13 12.60
C PRO A 382 5.30 37.69 11.19
N LEU A 383 4.13 38.30 10.97
CA LEU A 383 3.74 38.92 9.70
C LEU A 383 3.60 40.44 9.85
N THR A 384 3.92 41.15 8.77
CA THR A 384 3.61 42.56 8.58
C THR A 384 2.12 42.77 8.27
N LYS A 385 1.65 44.02 8.29
CA LYS A 385 0.25 44.37 7.96
C LYS A 385 -0.15 43.95 6.53
N ASP A 386 0.82 43.86 5.63
CA ASP A 386 0.62 43.46 4.23
C ASP A 386 0.76 41.93 4.00
N PHE A 387 0.80 41.15 5.08
CA PHE A 387 0.97 39.69 5.09
C PHE A 387 2.32 39.18 4.54
N HIS A 388 3.38 39.98 4.60
CA HIS A 388 4.75 39.49 4.38
C HIS A 388 5.38 39.06 5.70
N PHE A 389 6.35 38.15 5.67
CA PHE A 389 7.15 37.82 6.85
C PHE A 389 7.88 39.06 7.38
N ALA A 390 7.82 39.29 8.69
CA ALA A 390 8.47 40.45 9.31
C ALA A 390 9.99 40.22 9.53
N GLU A 391 10.42 38.97 9.59
CA GLU A 391 11.81 38.56 9.76
C GLU A 391 12.39 38.09 8.43
N GLY A 392 13.67 38.40 8.18
CA GLY A 392 14.36 37.96 6.94
C GLY A 392 14.59 36.44 6.88
N LYS A 393 14.59 35.77 8.03
CA LYS A 393 14.67 34.31 8.14
C LYS A 393 13.46 33.78 8.88
N VAL A 394 12.90 32.70 8.36
CA VAL A 394 11.68 32.08 8.88
C VAL A 394 11.97 30.64 9.23
N LEU A 395 11.42 30.19 10.36
CA LEU A 395 11.51 28.82 10.80
C LEU A 395 10.57 27.95 9.96
N VAL A 396 11.15 27.00 9.22
CA VAL A 396 10.43 26.09 8.34
C VAL A 396 10.71 24.65 8.68
N ARG A 397 9.80 23.79 8.24
CA ARG A 397 9.94 22.34 8.32
C ARG A 397 10.10 21.76 6.91
N PRO A 398 11.32 21.42 6.48
CA PRO A 398 11.58 20.59 5.30
C PRO A 398 11.13 19.13 5.50
N LYS A 399 11.25 18.36 4.42
CA LYS A 399 11.11 16.90 4.43
C LYS A 399 12.03 16.27 5.49
N GLY A 400 11.52 15.30 6.23
CA GLY A 400 12.27 14.55 7.25
C GLY A 400 12.12 15.09 8.67
N GLY A 401 11.42 16.22 8.86
CA GLY A 401 11.05 16.72 10.18
C GLY A 401 12.13 17.53 10.89
N GLU A 402 13.32 17.69 10.29
CA GLU A 402 14.29 18.68 10.75
C GLU A 402 13.72 20.09 10.57
N VAL A 403 14.11 20.99 11.47
CA VAL A 403 13.65 22.37 11.48
C VAL A 403 14.84 23.26 11.15
N GLU A 404 14.68 24.12 10.15
CA GLU A 404 15.74 25.03 9.70
C GLU A 404 15.22 26.46 9.55
N LEU A 405 16.16 27.41 9.60
CA LEU A 405 15.90 28.82 9.30
C LEU A 405 16.26 29.07 7.85
N VAL A 406 15.26 29.38 7.02
CA VAL A 406 15.46 29.73 5.60
C VAL A 406 15.11 31.18 5.36
N ASP A 407 15.64 31.76 4.29
CA ASP A 407 15.26 33.11 3.88
C ASP A 407 13.78 33.14 3.48
N ALA A 408 13.08 34.22 3.86
CA ALA A 408 11.63 34.36 3.68
C ALA A 408 11.15 34.19 2.22
N ASP A 409 12.01 34.46 1.25
CA ASP A 409 11.71 34.33 -0.19
C ASP A 409 11.67 32.86 -0.67
N ARG A 410 12.23 31.93 0.10
CA ARG A 410 12.25 30.49 -0.22
C ARG A 410 11.07 29.71 0.35
N VAL A 411 10.26 30.36 1.20
CA VAL A 411 9.12 29.77 1.93
C VAL A 411 7.89 29.66 1.03
#